data_AF-A0A1G3UAK1-F1
#
_entry.id   AF-A0A1G3UAK1-F1
#
_cell.length_a   1.000
_cell.length_b   1.000
_cell.length_c   1.000
_cell.angle_alpha   90.00
_cell.angle_beta   90.00
_cell.angle_gamma   90.00
#
_symmetry.space_group_name_H-M   'P 1'
#
loop_
_entity.id
_entity.type
_entity.pdbx_description
1 polymer ?
#
loop_
_entity_poly.entity_id
_entity_poly.type
_entity_poly.pdbx_seq_one_letter_code
_entity_poly.pdbx_strand_id
1 'polypeptide(L)'
;MNSLKSIALNISIPFFISAVLGSMLFYEDKIPKIIFSIVPYLFYAISALILWVSWHFNRNRFIFIILPLLLIYFGFVYLGGKRATDLFLYASMLYPLHLLLFLSLKERGLFSIWGILKIAFFVVEIAVILYLVIYPNADFIALLKMKLFVISFYPLEDISIIIAILVIFIMVALVLFNRYLLYNSSFLVIAVTFYMGFYFIKTSYAKELSLLAIGVIIFILLIRESYRLAFYDELTSLPGRRALVEDMAKLGMKYSLAMIDIDHFKKFNDTYGHDTGDEVLKMVASKLAEVGGGGKAYRYGGEEFVLLFPSREVDE
;
A
#
# COMPACT_ATOMS: atom_id res chain seq x y z
N MET A 1 13.29 10.72 11.00
CA MET A 1 12.24 9.91 11.69
C MET A 1 12.70 8.45 11.77
N ASN A 2 12.69 7.82 12.94
CA ASN A 2 13.28 6.48 13.15
C ASN A 2 12.59 5.42 12.26
N SER A 3 13.35 4.66 11.45
CA SER A 3 12.82 3.73 10.44
C SER A 3 11.82 2.73 11.04
N LEU A 4 12.08 2.23 12.25
CA LEU A 4 11.21 1.31 12.98
C LEU A 4 9.84 1.91 13.34
N LYS A 5 9.78 3.19 13.72
CA LYS A 5 8.50 3.87 14.02
C LYS A 5 7.63 4.00 12.76
N SER A 6 8.26 4.25 11.61
CA SER A 6 7.56 4.31 10.32
C SER A 6 6.97 2.96 9.93
N ILE A 7 7.75 1.87 10.06
CA ILE A 7 7.26 0.50 9.82
C ILE A 7 6.08 0.18 10.73
N ALA A 8 6.23 0.43 12.03
CA ALA A 8 5.20 0.12 13.01
C ALA A 8 3.88 0.81 12.65
N LEU A 9 3.91 2.09 12.24
CA LEU A 9 2.72 2.82 11.82
C LEU A 9 2.12 2.29 10.50
N ASN A 10 2.98 1.93 9.54
CA ASN A 10 2.55 1.41 8.23
C ASN A 10 1.93 0.01 8.32
N ILE A 11 2.28 -0.77 9.35
CA ILE A 11 1.73 -2.11 9.58
C ILE A 11 0.56 -2.08 10.56
N SER A 12 0.63 -1.27 11.63
CA SER A 12 -0.36 -1.31 12.72
C SER A 12 -1.77 -0.94 12.27
N ILE A 13 -1.92 0.11 11.45
CA ILE A 13 -3.25 0.54 10.96
C ILE A 13 -3.86 -0.53 10.04
N PRO A 14 -3.17 -1.02 8.99
CA PRO A 14 -3.70 -2.13 8.18
C PRO A 14 -3.99 -3.39 8.97
N PHE A 15 -3.12 -3.74 9.92
CA PHE A 15 -3.31 -4.91 10.78
C PHE A 15 -4.55 -4.75 11.64
N PHE A 16 -4.75 -3.58 12.25
CA PHE A 16 -5.94 -3.28 13.04
C PHE A 16 -7.22 -3.42 12.19
N ILE A 17 -7.24 -2.89 10.97
CA ILE A 17 -8.39 -3.02 10.05
C ILE A 17 -8.67 -4.50 9.75
N SER A 18 -7.63 -5.27 9.39
CA SER A 18 -7.76 -6.70 9.11
C SER A 18 -8.25 -7.47 10.35
N ALA A 19 -7.75 -7.13 11.54
CA ALA A 19 -8.13 -7.78 12.79
C ALA A 19 -9.57 -7.45 13.18
N VAL A 20 -10.01 -6.20 13.04
CA VAL A 20 -11.38 -5.78 13.34
C VAL A 20 -12.36 -6.49 12.42
N LEU A 21 -12.16 -6.44 11.10
CA LEU A 21 -13.06 -7.09 10.15
C LEU A 21 -13.02 -8.63 10.27
N GLY A 22 -11.84 -9.20 10.49
CA GLY A 22 -11.71 -10.63 10.79
C GLY A 22 -12.40 -11.03 12.09
N SER A 23 -12.39 -10.18 13.11
CA SER A 23 -13.04 -10.47 14.39
C SER A 23 -14.56 -10.61 14.28
N MET A 24 -15.19 -9.98 13.28
CA MET A 24 -16.64 -10.09 13.03
C MET A 24 -17.08 -11.53 12.77
N LEU A 25 -16.18 -12.38 12.25
CA LEU A 25 -16.45 -13.81 12.04
C LEU A 25 -16.69 -14.56 13.36
N PHE A 26 -16.01 -14.18 14.44
CA PHE A 26 -16.17 -14.83 15.75
C PHE A 26 -17.42 -14.34 16.51
N TYR A 27 -18.05 -13.27 16.03
CA TYR A 27 -19.24 -12.67 16.62
C TYR A 27 -20.43 -12.69 15.67
N GLU A 28 -20.44 -13.58 14.66
CA GLU A 28 -21.48 -13.67 13.62
C GLU A 28 -22.89 -13.71 14.23
N ASP A 29 -23.10 -14.52 15.27
CA ASP A 29 -24.40 -14.66 15.95
C ASP A 29 -24.87 -13.39 16.67
N LYS A 30 -23.94 -12.49 17.03
CA LYS A 30 -24.24 -11.23 17.74
C LYS A 30 -24.40 -10.05 16.81
N ILE A 31 -23.99 -10.18 15.55
CA ILE A 31 -24.00 -9.10 14.56
C ILE A 31 -25.23 -9.26 13.66
N PRO A 32 -26.06 -8.22 13.47
CA PRO A 32 -27.20 -8.28 12.56
C PRO A 32 -26.81 -8.77 11.16
N LYS A 33 -27.49 -9.80 10.64
CA LYS A 33 -27.22 -10.40 9.32
C LYS A 33 -27.23 -9.40 8.17
N ILE A 34 -27.99 -8.31 8.31
CA ILE A 34 -28.01 -7.21 7.34
C ILE A 34 -26.60 -6.62 7.12
N ILE A 35 -25.77 -6.52 8.15
CA ILE A 35 -24.39 -6.01 8.06
C ILE A 35 -23.56 -6.91 7.15
N PHE A 36 -23.65 -8.23 7.29
CA PHE A 36 -22.91 -9.15 6.42
C PHE A 36 -23.43 -9.15 4.98
N SER A 37 -24.75 -8.99 4.80
CA SER A 37 -25.35 -8.93 3.46
C SER A 37 -24.92 -7.72 2.63
N ILE A 38 -24.51 -6.62 3.29
CA ILE A 38 -24.01 -5.42 2.59
C ILE A 38 -22.51 -5.46 2.27
N VAL A 39 -21.73 -6.37 2.88
CA VAL A 39 -20.26 -6.44 2.71
C VAL A 39 -19.83 -6.57 1.24
N PRO A 40 -20.44 -7.44 0.40
CA PRO A 40 -20.15 -7.48 -1.03
C PRO A 40 -20.26 -6.12 -1.73
N TYR A 41 -21.32 -5.38 -1.43
CA TYR A 41 -21.60 -4.07 -2.04
C TYR A 41 -20.63 -3.01 -1.54
N LEU A 42 -20.24 -3.07 -0.26
CA LEU A 42 -19.17 -2.21 0.28
C LEU A 42 -17.84 -2.48 -0.42
N PHE A 43 -17.51 -3.75 -0.70
CA PHE A 43 -16.31 -4.11 -1.46
C PHE A 43 -16.36 -3.57 -2.90
N TYR A 44 -17.50 -3.65 -3.58
CA TYR A 44 -17.67 -3.03 -4.90
C TYR A 44 -17.54 -1.51 -4.86
N ALA A 45 -18.21 -0.87 -3.90
CA ALA A 45 -18.21 0.59 -3.75
C ALA A 45 -16.79 1.11 -3.49
N ILE A 46 -16.05 0.50 -2.56
CA ILE A 46 -14.69 0.93 -2.26
C ILE A 46 -13.74 0.65 -3.42
N SER A 47 -13.92 -0.46 -4.15
CA SER A 47 -13.08 -0.76 -5.31
C SER A 47 -13.31 0.23 -6.45
N ALA A 48 -14.56 0.59 -6.73
CA ALA A 48 -14.89 1.63 -7.71
C ALA A 48 -14.28 2.98 -7.32
N LEU A 49 -14.35 3.34 -6.04
CA LEU A 49 -13.75 4.56 -5.52
C LEU A 49 -12.22 4.54 -5.63
N ILE A 50 -11.56 3.41 -5.30
CA ILE A 50 -10.12 3.24 -5.47
C ILE A 50 -9.74 3.42 -6.94
N LEU A 51 -10.45 2.77 -7.87
CA LEU A 51 -10.17 2.89 -9.31
C LEU A 51 -10.31 4.35 -9.77
N TRP A 52 -11.39 5.02 -9.37
CA TRP A 52 -11.66 6.41 -9.74
C TRP A 52 -10.61 7.38 -9.18
N VAL A 53 -10.33 7.33 -7.87
CA VAL A 53 -9.31 8.18 -7.23
C VAL A 53 -7.93 7.86 -7.81
N SER A 54 -7.60 6.58 -8.00
CA SER A 54 -6.29 6.19 -8.55
C SER A 54 -6.08 6.72 -9.96
N TRP A 55 -7.11 6.67 -10.81
CA TRP A 55 -7.04 7.25 -12.15
C TRP A 55 -6.90 8.77 -12.09
N HIS A 56 -7.71 9.45 -11.29
CA HIS A 56 -7.70 10.91 -11.18
C HIS A 56 -6.36 11.47 -10.66
N PHE A 57 -5.75 10.79 -9.69
CA PHE A 57 -4.46 11.20 -9.09
C PHE A 57 -3.23 10.54 -9.73
N ASN A 58 -3.39 9.84 -10.86
CA ASN A 58 -2.33 9.09 -11.56
C ASN A 58 -1.61 8.04 -10.68
N ARG A 59 -2.30 7.49 -9.66
CA ARG A 59 -1.78 6.47 -8.72
C ARG A 59 -2.05 5.06 -9.22
N ASN A 60 -1.53 4.77 -10.40
CA ASN A 60 -1.87 3.58 -11.16
C ASN A 60 -1.50 2.26 -10.45
N ARG A 61 -0.56 2.27 -9.50
CA ARG A 61 -0.20 1.05 -8.73
C ARG A 61 -1.42 0.43 -8.05
N PHE A 62 -2.33 1.25 -7.53
CA PHE A 62 -3.47 0.76 -6.77
C PHE A 62 -4.55 0.17 -7.67
N ILE A 63 -4.64 0.61 -8.94
CA ILE A 63 -5.47 -0.03 -9.96
C ILE A 63 -5.02 -1.47 -10.18
N PHE A 64 -3.72 -1.68 -10.35
CA PHE A 64 -3.18 -3.02 -10.58
C PHE A 64 -3.33 -3.94 -9.37
N ILE A 65 -3.48 -3.42 -8.15
CA ILE A 65 -3.71 -4.24 -6.96
C ILE A 65 -5.19 -4.58 -6.79
N ILE A 66 -6.09 -3.60 -6.95
CA ILE A 66 -7.52 -3.80 -6.69
C ILE A 66 -8.25 -4.55 -7.82
N LEU A 67 -7.84 -4.34 -9.07
CA LEU A 67 -8.50 -4.94 -10.23
C LEU A 67 -8.40 -6.47 -10.26
N PRO A 68 -7.25 -7.13 -10.01
CA PRO A 68 -7.21 -8.58 -9.90
C PRO A 68 -8.09 -9.12 -8.76
N LEU A 69 -8.17 -8.44 -7.62
CA LEU A 69 -9.07 -8.85 -6.53
C LEU A 69 -10.55 -8.80 -6.95
N LEU A 70 -10.96 -7.75 -7.66
CA LEU A 70 -12.30 -7.65 -8.23
C LEU A 70 -12.58 -8.80 -9.21
N LEU A 71 -11.62 -9.13 -10.09
CA LEU A 71 -11.77 -10.22 -11.05
C LEU A 71 -11.84 -11.59 -10.35
N ILE A 72 -11.02 -11.83 -9.33
CA ILE A 72 -11.08 -13.03 -8.49
C ILE A 72 -12.46 -13.13 -7.83
N TYR A 73 -12.96 -12.03 -7.25
CA TYR A 73 -14.27 -12.01 -6.62
C TYR A 73 -15.41 -12.28 -7.61
N PHE A 74 -15.40 -11.62 -8.78
CA PHE A 74 -16.37 -11.91 -9.85
C PHE A 74 -16.29 -13.36 -10.31
N GLY A 75 -15.08 -13.91 -10.45
CA GLY A 75 -14.89 -15.31 -10.75
C GLY A 75 -15.57 -16.22 -9.72
N PHE A 76 -15.48 -15.92 -8.42
CA PHE A 76 -16.19 -16.69 -7.39
C PHE A 76 -17.72 -16.55 -7.41
N VAL A 77 -18.23 -15.41 -7.85
CA VAL A 77 -19.68 -15.16 -7.94
C VAL A 77 -20.29 -15.84 -9.16
N TYR A 78 -19.61 -15.80 -10.30
CA TYR A 78 -20.16 -16.24 -11.59
C TYR A 78 -19.70 -17.62 -12.04
N LEU A 79 -18.54 -18.11 -11.58
CA LEU A 79 -18.12 -19.49 -11.84
C LEU A 79 -18.71 -20.41 -10.77
N GLY A 80 -19.41 -21.45 -11.21
CA GLY A 80 -19.93 -22.50 -10.33
C GLY A 80 -19.05 -23.75 -10.31
N GLY A 81 -19.14 -24.52 -9.22
CA GLY A 81 -18.58 -25.87 -9.12
C GLY A 81 -17.06 -25.91 -9.32
N LYS A 82 -16.59 -26.84 -10.15
CA LYS A 82 -15.16 -27.13 -10.34
C LYS A 82 -14.35 -25.90 -10.79
N ARG A 83 -14.91 -25.05 -11.65
CA ARG A 83 -14.21 -23.85 -12.17
C ARG A 83 -13.91 -22.83 -11.07
N ALA A 84 -14.78 -22.70 -10.07
CA ALA A 84 -14.52 -21.84 -8.90
C ALA A 84 -13.38 -22.39 -8.04
N THR A 85 -13.32 -23.72 -7.87
CA THR A 85 -12.23 -24.39 -7.15
C THR A 85 -10.90 -24.27 -7.88
N ASP A 86 -10.90 -24.38 -9.21
CA ASP A 86 -9.70 -24.22 -10.02
C ASP A 86 -9.23 -22.75 -9.98
N LEU A 87 -10.15 -21.78 -10.07
CA LEU A 87 -9.83 -20.36 -9.86
C LEU A 87 -9.23 -20.11 -8.47
N PHE A 88 -9.81 -20.69 -7.42
CA PHE A 88 -9.27 -20.59 -6.06
C PHE A 88 -7.81 -21.04 -5.99
N LEU A 89 -7.51 -22.21 -6.57
CA LEU A 89 -6.17 -22.79 -6.60
C LEU A 89 -5.16 -21.87 -7.29
N TYR A 90 -5.51 -21.35 -8.48
CA TYR A 90 -4.59 -20.49 -9.22
C TYR A 90 -4.45 -19.11 -8.57
N ALA A 91 -5.54 -18.52 -8.08
CA ALA A 91 -5.53 -17.21 -7.44
C ALA A 91 -4.73 -17.21 -6.13
N SER A 92 -4.82 -18.28 -5.33
CA SER A 92 -4.09 -18.41 -4.06
C SER A 92 -2.57 -18.49 -4.26
N MET A 93 -2.12 -18.88 -5.45
CA MET A 93 -0.71 -18.93 -5.81
C MET A 93 -0.22 -17.64 -6.49
N LEU A 94 -0.99 -17.10 -7.44
CA LEU A 94 -0.54 -16.03 -8.33
C LEU A 94 -0.70 -14.63 -7.74
N TYR A 95 -1.80 -14.34 -7.04
CA TYR A 95 -2.04 -12.99 -6.52
C TYR A 95 -0.96 -12.51 -5.51
N PRO A 96 -0.41 -13.36 -4.64
CA PRO A 96 0.69 -12.97 -3.75
C PRO A 96 2.00 -12.71 -4.49
N LEU A 97 2.29 -13.47 -5.56
CA LEU A 97 3.42 -13.18 -6.46
C LEU A 97 3.21 -11.83 -7.17
N HIS A 98 1.99 -11.53 -7.59
CA HIS A 98 1.60 -10.22 -8.12
C HIS A 98 1.87 -9.11 -7.10
N LEU A 99 1.45 -9.26 -5.84
CA LEU A 99 1.72 -8.28 -4.78
C LEU A 99 3.23 -8.06 -4.57
N LEU A 100 4.04 -9.12 -4.57
CA LEU A 100 5.50 -9.03 -4.45
C LEU A 100 6.13 -8.22 -5.60
N LEU A 101 5.66 -8.44 -6.83
CA LEU A 101 6.10 -7.68 -7.99
C LEU A 101 5.75 -6.19 -7.83
N PHE A 102 4.51 -5.87 -7.48
CA PHE A 102 4.04 -4.49 -7.36
C PHE A 102 4.54 -3.76 -6.10
N LEU A 103 4.97 -4.49 -5.07
CA LEU A 103 5.75 -3.93 -3.96
C LEU A 103 7.06 -3.31 -4.46
N SER A 104 7.72 -3.99 -5.41
CA SER A 104 9.10 -3.69 -5.83
C SER A 104 9.18 -2.64 -6.95
N LEU A 105 8.11 -2.46 -7.73
CA LEU A 105 8.10 -1.57 -8.89
C LEU A 105 7.80 -0.12 -8.50
N LYS A 106 8.71 0.81 -8.84
CA LYS A 106 8.47 2.25 -8.69
C LYS A 106 7.22 2.70 -9.45
N GLU A 107 6.54 3.72 -8.93
CA GLU A 107 5.47 4.41 -9.66
C GLU A 107 6.07 5.12 -10.88
N ARG A 108 5.52 4.84 -12.06
CA ARG A 108 5.81 5.50 -13.33
C ARG A 108 4.47 5.66 -14.06
N GLY A 109 4.33 6.67 -14.90
CA GLY A 109 3.09 6.91 -15.65
C GLY A 109 2.69 5.71 -16.51
N LEU A 110 1.39 5.49 -16.74
CA LEU A 110 0.86 4.36 -17.53
C LEU A 110 1.44 4.32 -18.95
N PHE A 111 1.67 5.48 -19.57
CA PHE A 111 2.19 5.60 -20.92
C PHE A 111 3.72 5.56 -21.01
N SER A 112 4.42 5.37 -19.88
CA SER A 112 5.84 5.04 -19.91
C SER A 112 6.04 3.60 -20.37
N ILE A 113 7.21 3.27 -20.94
CA ILE A 113 7.58 1.89 -21.31
C ILE A 113 7.34 0.93 -20.13
N TRP A 114 7.69 1.36 -18.93
CA TRP A 114 7.49 0.60 -17.69
C TRP A 114 6.02 0.46 -17.30
N GLY A 115 5.19 1.45 -17.60
CA GLY A 115 3.74 1.37 -17.43
C GLY A 115 3.12 0.37 -18.40
N ILE A 116 3.51 0.42 -19.67
CA ILE A 116 3.06 -0.54 -20.71
C ILE A 116 3.46 -1.97 -20.33
N LEU A 117 4.69 -2.19 -19.86
CA LEU A 117 5.14 -3.51 -19.40
C LEU A 117 4.32 -4.03 -18.22
N LYS A 118 3.90 -3.17 -17.27
CA LYS A 118 3.00 -3.57 -16.17
C LYS A 118 1.62 -3.98 -16.68
N ILE A 119 1.07 -3.23 -17.63
CA ILE A 119 -0.22 -3.56 -18.26
C ILE A 119 -0.11 -4.90 -18.99
N ALA A 120 0.93 -5.08 -19.81
CA ALA A 120 1.16 -6.31 -20.56
C ALA A 120 1.29 -7.52 -19.63
N PHE A 121 2.09 -7.39 -18.55
CA PHE A 121 2.21 -8.42 -17.52
C PHE A 121 0.85 -8.78 -16.91
N PHE A 122 0.08 -7.76 -16.49
CA PHE A 122 -1.22 -7.95 -15.88
C PHE A 122 -2.23 -8.62 -16.82
N VAL A 123 -2.25 -8.23 -18.10
CA VAL A 123 -3.11 -8.84 -19.13
C VAL A 123 -2.73 -10.29 -19.37
N VAL A 124 -1.42 -10.58 -19.47
CA VAL A 124 -0.92 -11.96 -19.63
C VAL A 124 -1.28 -12.81 -18.42
N GLU A 125 -1.12 -12.30 -17.20
CA GLU A 125 -1.49 -12.99 -15.97
C GLU A 125 -2.98 -13.38 -15.95
N ILE A 126 -3.87 -12.44 -16.28
CA ILE A 126 -5.31 -12.71 -16.40
C ILE A 126 -5.58 -13.76 -17.48
N ALA A 127 -4.97 -13.61 -18.65
CA ALA A 127 -5.17 -14.53 -19.78
C ALA A 127 -4.74 -15.96 -19.42
N VAL A 128 -3.62 -16.12 -18.71
CA VAL A 128 -3.13 -17.41 -18.22
C VAL A 128 -4.11 -18.03 -17.22
N ILE A 129 -4.60 -17.27 -16.24
CA ILE A 129 -5.58 -17.77 -15.26
C ILE A 129 -6.87 -18.20 -15.98
N LEU A 130 -7.40 -17.37 -16.87
CA LEU A 130 -8.62 -17.69 -17.62
C LEU A 130 -8.42 -18.94 -18.49
N TYR A 131 -7.28 -19.06 -19.18
CA TYR A 131 -6.95 -20.24 -19.97
C TYR A 131 -6.93 -21.50 -19.11
N LEU A 132 -6.25 -21.48 -17.96
CA LEU A 132 -6.15 -22.63 -17.05
C LEU A 132 -7.51 -23.04 -16.45
N VAL A 133 -8.39 -22.07 -16.16
CA VAL A 133 -9.74 -22.34 -15.64
C VAL A 133 -10.68 -22.89 -16.73
N ILE A 134 -10.56 -22.41 -17.98
CA ILE A 134 -11.40 -22.85 -19.10
C ILE A 134 -10.96 -24.22 -19.62
N TYR A 135 -9.65 -24.45 -19.70
CA TYR A 135 -9.03 -25.67 -20.22
C TYR A 135 -8.20 -26.37 -19.12
N PRO A 136 -8.85 -26.94 -18.09
CA PRO A 136 -8.16 -27.55 -16.97
C PRO A 136 -7.44 -28.84 -17.42
N ASN A 137 -6.13 -28.91 -17.15
CA ASN A 137 -5.33 -30.11 -17.36
C ASN A 137 -5.26 -30.91 -16.04
N ALA A 138 -5.69 -32.18 -16.07
CA ALA A 138 -5.79 -33.01 -14.88
C ALA A 138 -4.43 -33.34 -14.25
N ASP A 139 -3.42 -33.65 -15.07
CA ASP A 139 -2.07 -33.95 -14.59
C ASP A 139 -1.44 -32.72 -13.93
N PHE A 140 -1.64 -31.55 -14.53
CA PHE A 140 -1.16 -30.29 -13.98
C PHE A 140 -1.86 -29.96 -12.64
N ILE A 141 -3.18 -30.12 -12.55
CA ILE A 141 -3.90 -29.90 -11.29
C ILE A 141 -3.47 -30.92 -10.22
N ALA A 142 -3.24 -32.18 -10.59
CA ALA A 142 -2.76 -33.21 -9.68
C ALA A 142 -1.37 -32.85 -9.11
N LEU A 143 -0.47 -32.32 -9.95
CA LEU A 143 0.82 -31.80 -9.50
C LEU A 143 0.65 -30.66 -8.48
N LEU A 144 -0.27 -29.72 -8.74
CA LEU A 144 -0.53 -28.59 -7.83
C LEU A 144 -1.20 -28.98 -6.51
N LYS A 145 -1.91 -30.12 -6.49
CA LYS A 145 -2.54 -30.69 -5.29
C LYS A 145 -1.68 -31.74 -4.60
N MET A 146 -0.40 -31.84 -4.98
CA MET A 146 0.51 -32.78 -4.35
C MET A 146 0.67 -32.47 -2.87
N LYS A 147 0.42 -33.46 -2.02
CA LYS A 147 0.59 -33.34 -0.58
C LYS A 147 2.08 -33.40 -0.24
N LEU A 148 2.56 -32.34 0.41
CA LEU A 148 3.94 -32.12 0.82
C LEU A 148 4.09 -32.15 2.34
N PHE A 149 3.04 -31.75 3.07
CA PHE A 149 3.02 -31.73 4.53
C PHE A 149 2.16 -32.85 5.10
N VAL A 150 2.50 -33.32 6.30
CA VAL A 150 1.65 -34.27 7.03
C VAL A 150 0.35 -33.61 7.46
N ILE A 151 0.45 -32.35 7.91
CA ILE A 151 -0.66 -31.50 8.33
C ILE A 151 -1.45 -31.04 7.11
N SER A 152 -2.78 -31.01 7.22
CA SER A 152 -3.65 -30.47 6.17
C SER A 152 -3.89 -28.97 6.38
N PHE A 153 -3.69 -28.19 5.33
CA PHE A 153 -4.01 -26.75 5.28
C PHE A 153 -5.34 -26.47 4.56
N TYR A 154 -6.19 -27.50 4.42
CA TYR A 154 -7.46 -27.41 3.72
C TYR A 154 -8.24 -26.17 4.19
N PRO A 155 -8.77 -25.33 3.28
CA PRO A 155 -8.95 -25.54 1.84
C PRO A 155 -7.73 -25.18 0.96
N LEU A 156 -6.67 -24.62 1.53
CA LEU A 156 -5.44 -24.29 0.80
C LEU A 156 -4.63 -25.55 0.53
N GLU A 157 -4.08 -25.64 -0.68
CA GLU A 157 -3.17 -26.72 -1.07
C GLU A 157 -1.73 -26.40 -0.65
N ASP A 158 -0.93 -27.43 -0.37
CA ASP A 158 0.41 -27.29 0.21
C ASP A 158 1.35 -26.42 -0.62
N ILE A 159 1.28 -26.52 -1.95
CA ILE A 159 2.06 -25.66 -2.86
C ILE A 159 1.68 -24.19 -2.69
N SER A 160 0.40 -23.88 -2.51
CA SER A 160 -0.05 -22.51 -2.26
C SER A 160 0.50 -21.97 -0.95
N ILE A 161 0.63 -22.81 0.08
CA ILE A 161 1.22 -22.42 1.37
C ILE A 161 2.72 -22.19 1.25
N ILE A 162 3.44 -23.02 0.49
CA ILE A 162 4.87 -22.82 0.23
C ILE A 162 5.11 -21.50 -0.48
N ILE A 163 4.31 -21.21 -1.51
CA ILE A 163 4.37 -19.91 -2.21
C ILE A 163 4.06 -18.77 -1.25
N ALA A 164 3.05 -18.90 -0.39
CA ALA A 164 2.72 -17.90 0.63
C ALA A 164 3.92 -17.56 1.52
N ILE A 165 4.54 -18.59 2.09
CA ILE A 165 5.68 -18.45 3.00
C ILE A 165 6.86 -17.83 2.27
N LEU A 166 7.17 -18.30 1.06
CA LEU A 166 8.27 -17.77 0.25
C LEU A 166 8.05 -16.30 -0.12
N VAL A 167 6.85 -15.95 -0.58
CA VAL A 167 6.48 -14.57 -0.93
C VAL A 167 6.60 -13.66 0.28
N ILE A 168 6.00 -14.03 1.42
CA ILE A 168 6.07 -13.23 2.65
C ILE A 168 7.52 -13.08 3.10
N PHE A 169 8.32 -14.15 3.08
CA PHE A 169 9.73 -14.10 3.42
C PHE A 169 10.51 -13.11 2.55
N ILE A 170 10.32 -13.18 1.21
CA ILE A 170 10.98 -12.26 0.27
C ILE A 170 10.51 -10.82 0.50
N MET A 171 9.20 -10.59 0.68
CA MET A 171 8.67 -9.25 0.95
C MET A 171 9.25 -8.67 2.24
N VAL A 172 9.34 -9.45 3.31
CA VAL A 172 9.96 -9.03 4.58
C VAL A 172 11.44 -8.69 4.37
N ALA A 173 12.20 -9.56 3.70
CA ALA A 173 13.61 -9.30 3.40
C ALA A 173 13.77 -8.00 2.59
N LEU A 174 13.00 -7.81 1.53
CA LEU A 174 13.01 -6.60 0.71
C LEU A 174 12.69 -5.34 1.52
N VAL A 175 11.69 -5.40 2.40
CA VAL A 175 11.33 -4.27 3.27
C VAL A 175 12.43 -3.94 4.28
N LEU A 176 13.07 -4.95 4.86
CA LEU A 176 14.14 -4.75 5.86
C LEU A 176 15.44 -4.22 5.24
N PHE A 177 15.81 -4.70 4.05
CA PHE A 177 17.07 -4.34 3.39
C PHE A 177 16.95 -3.14 2.44
N ASN A 178 15.74 -2.71 2.06
CA ASN A 178 15.54 -1.57 1.19
C ASN A 178 14.70 -0.47 1.86
N ARG A 179 15.35 0.62 2.27
CA ARG A 179 14.70 1.77 2.92
C ARG A 179 13.55 2.38 2.10
N TYR A 180 13.62 2.29 0.77
CA TYR A 180 12.55 2.79 -0.10
C TYR A 180 11.24 1.99 0.07
N LEU A 181 11.35 0.69 0.36
CA LEU A 181 10.21 -0.22 0.49
C LEU A 181 9.56 -0.20 1.87
N LEU A 182 10.20 0.44 2.87
CA LEU A 182 9.63 0.60 4.22
C LEU A 182 8.26 1.29 4.20
N TYR A 183 8.06 2.23 3.27
CA TYR A 183 6.79 2.92 3.08
C TYR A 183 5.69 2.02 2.50
N ASN A 184 6.05 0.95 1.79
CA ASN A 184 5.11 0.01 1.18
C ASN A 184 4.91 -1.26 2.03
N SER A 185 5.39 -1.28 3.29
CA SER A 185 5.32 -2.44 4.19
C SER A 185 3.89 -2.95 4.45
N SER A 186 2.86 -2.11 4.25
CA SER A 186 1.45 -2.50 4.34
C SER A 186 1.05 -3.61 3.34
N PHE A 187 1.81 -3.82 2.27
CA PHE A 187 1.57 -4.92 1.32
C PHE A 187 1.73 -6.29 1.99
N LEU A 188 2.58 -6.40 3.03
CA LEU A 188 2.68 -7.62 3.84
C LEU A 188 1.35 -7.96 4.49
N VAL A 189 0.68 -6.94 5.03
CA VAL A 189 -0.62 -7.10 5.67
C VAL A 189 -1.67 -7.51 4.64
N ILE A 190 -1.68 -6.87 3.45
CA ILE A 190 -2.58 -7.26 2.35
C ILE A 190 -2.40 -8.73 1.97
N ALA A 191 -1.15 -9.21 1.83
CA ALA A 191 -0.86 -10.60 1.50
C ALA A 191 -1.36 -11.57 2.59
N VAL A 192 -1.11 -11.26 3.86
CA VAL A 192 -1.59 -12.07 4.99
C VAL A 192 -3.12 -12.07 5.07
N THR A 193 -3.78 -10.93 4.94
CA THR A 193 -5.24 -10.81 4.94
C THR A 193 -5.87 -11.60 3.80
N PHE A 194 -5.25 -11.61 2.63
CA PHE A 194 -5.71 -12.40 1.48
C PHE A 194 -5.68 -13.90 1.77
N TYR A 195 -4.56 -14.42 2.28
CA TYR A 195 -4.45 -15.83 2.64
C TYR A 195 -5.37 -16.24 3.78
N MET A 196 -5.56 -15.37 4.79
CA MET A 196 -6.52 -15.61 5.86
C MET A 196 -7.94 -15.77 5.32
N GLY A 197 -8.37 -14.90 4.39
CA GLY A 197 -9.70 -15.01 3.77
C GLY A 197 -9.90 -16.31 2.99
N PHE A 198 -8.85 -16.77 2.31
CA PHE A 198 -8.88 -18.02 1.54
C PHE A 198 -8.84 -19.25 2.46
N TYR A 199 -8.06 -19.21 3.54
CA TYR A 199 -8.03 -20.27 4.54
C TYR A 199 -9.41 -20.46 5.20
N PHE A 200 -10.11 -19.36 5.49
CA PHE A 200 -11.46 -19.40 6.06
C PHE A 200 -12.58 -19.40 5.01
N ILE A 201 -12.34 -19.74 3.74
CA ILE A 201 -13.35 -19.59 2.67
C ILE A 201 -14.65 -20.40 2.89
N LYS A 202 -14.59 -21.46 3.73
CA LYS A 202 -15.76 -22.26 4.12
C LYS A 202 -16.63 -21.58 5.17
N THR A 203 -16.08 -20.64 5.93
CA THR A 203 -16.81 -19.85 6.90
C THR A 203 -17.61 -18.78 6.17
N SER A 204 -18.87 -18.60 6.55
CA SER A 204 -19.74 -17.57 6.00
C SER A 204 -19.06 -16.20 6.03
N TYR A 205 -19.15 -15.44 4.94
CA TYR A 205 -18.66 -14.06 4.81
C TYR A 205 -17.14 -13.85 4.95
N ALA A 206 -16.34 -14.89 5.18
CA ALA A 206 -14.90 -14.73 5.44
C ALA A 206 -14.15 -14.13 4.24
N LYS A 207 -14.42 -14.62 3.03
CA LYS A 207 -13.81 -14.08 1.81
C LYS A 207 -14.25 -12.63 1.56
N GLU A 208 -15.53 -12.31 1.76
CA GLU A 208 -16.08 -10.97 1.59
C GLU A 208 -15.44 -9.97 2.57
N LEU A 209 -15.32 -10.35 3.85
CA LEU A 209 -14.71 -9.51 4.88
C LEU A 209 -13.21 -9.30 4.66
N SER A 210 -12.48 -10.34 4.24
CA SER A 210 -11.06 -10.21 3.89
C SER A 210 -10.84 -9.31 2.68
N LEU A 211 -11.68 -9.43 1.64
CA LEU A 211 -11.63 -8.56 0.46
C LEU A 211 -11.98 -7.11 0.82
N LEU A 212 -13.01 -6.90 1.65
CA LEU A 212 -13.34 -5.57 2.17
C LEU A 212 -12.18 -4.99 2.98
N ALA A 213 -11.55 -5.77 3.86
CA ALA A 213 -10.40 -5.34 4.64
C ALA A 213 -9.26 -4.88 3.73
N ILE A 214 -8.93 -5.66 2.69
CA ILE A 214 -7.91 -5.28 1.72
C ILE A 214 -8.31 -4.00 0.98
N GLY A 215 -9.58 -3.86 0.55
CA GLY A 215 -10.09 -2.65 -0.06
C GLY A 215 -9.92 -1.42 0.83
N VAL A 216 -10.28 -1.51 2.11
CA VAL A 216 -10.12 -0.41 3.09
C VAL A 216 -8.65 -0.05 3.30
N ILE A 217 -7.79 -1.07 3.41
CA ILE A 217 -6.34 -0.87 3.52
C ILE A 217 -5.81 -0.13 2.30
N ILE A 218 -6.12 -0.59 1.09
CA ILE A 218 -5.69 0.04 -0.17
C ILE A 218 -6.18 1.48 -0.25
N PHE A 219 -7.43 1.74 0.11
CA PHE A 219 -8.00 3.08 0.07
C PHE A 219 -7.27 4.04 1.02
N ILE A 220 -6.99 3.62 2.26
CA ILE A 220 -6.24 4.44 3.21
C ILE A 220 -4.81 4.70 2.70
N LEU A 221 -4.15 3.70 2.11
CA LEU A 221 -2.83 3.87 1.51
C LEU A 221 -2.85 4.86 0.34
N LEU A 222 -3.90 4.82 -0.49
CA LEU A 222 -4.10 5.75 -1.59
C LEU A 222 -4.25 7.19 -1.09
N ILE A 223 -5.11 7.42 -0.11
CA ILE A 223 -5.31 8.76 0.48
C ILE A 223 -4.02 9.27 1.13
N ARG A 224 -3.32 8.41 1.88
CA ARG A 224 -2.07 8.77 2.56
C ARG A 224 -0.95 9.12 1.57
N GLU A 225 -0.83 8.37 0.48
CA GLU A 225 0.14 8.68 -0.58
C GLU A 225 -0.18 10.01 -1.26
N SER A 226 -1.44 10.22 -1.63
CA SER A 226 -1.89 11.49 -2.23
C SER A 226 -1.66 12.68 -1.31
N TYR A 227 -1.92 12.52 0.00
CA TYR A 227 -1.63 13.54 0.99
C TYR A 227 -0.13 13.83 1.07
N ARG A 228 0.71 12.80 1.17
CA ARG A 228 2.17 12.96 1.25
C ARG A 228 2.70 13.79 0.08
N LEU A 229 2.27 13.48 -1.14
CA LEU A 229 2.76 14.15 -2.34
C LEU A 229 2.22 15.56 -2.55
N ALA A 230 1.11 15.89 -1.90
CA ALA A 230 0.57 17.25 -1.90
C ALA A 230 1.23 18.16 -0.85
N PHE A 231 1.69 17.58 0.27
CA PHE A 231 2.07 18.34 1.47
C PHE A 231 3.54 18.20 1.86
N TYR A 232 4.29 17.26 1.31
CA TYR A 232 5.71 17.05 1.61
C TYR A 232 6.56 17.24 0.37
N ASP A 233 7.75 17.79 0.58
CA ASP A 233 8.80 17.90 -0.42
C ASP A 233 9.52 16.55 -0.59
N GLU A 234 9.63 16.06 -1.82
CA GLU A 234 10.22 14.74 -2.09
C GLU A 234 11.73 14.68 -1.82
N LEU A 235 12.46 15.78 -2.04
CA LEU A 235 13.91 15.83 -1.89
C LEU A 235 14.32 15.78 -0.42
N THR A 236 13.69 16.64 0.40
CA THR A 236 14.05 16.85 1.80
C THR A 236 13.21 16.06 2.78
N SER A 237 12.06 15.51 2.34
CA SER A 237 11.03 14.91 3.18
C SER A 237 10.45 15.84 4.26
N LEU A 238 10.74 17.15 4.20
CA LEU A 238 10.07 18.14 5.03
C LEU A 238 8.67 18.45 4.49
N PRO A 239 7.72 18.85 5.34
CA PRO A 239 6.47 19.45 4.86
C PRO A 239 6.78 20.67 3.99
N GLY A 240 6.08 20.80 2.87
CA GLY A 240 6.24 21.91 1.93
C GLY A 240 5.42 23.14 2.33
N ARG A 241 5.46 24.16 1.47
CA ARG A 241 4.70 25.41 1.62
C ARG A 241 3.21 25.22 1.90
N ARG A 242 2.54 24.24 1.27
CA ARG A 242 1.12 23.97 1.51
C ARG A 242 0.84 23.52 2.95
N ALA A 243 1.70 22.67 3.50
CA ALA A 243 1.58 22.21 4.87
C ALA A 243 1.82 23.35 5.87
N LEU A 244 2.77 24.26 5.56
CA LEU A 244 3.00 25.46 6.37
C LEU A 244 1.74 26.30 6.46
N VAL A 245 1.12 26.61 5.31
CA VAL A 245 -0.09 27.44 5.26
C VAL A 245 -1.25 26.78 6.02
N GLU A 246 -1.44 25.48 5.87
CA GLU A 246 -2.48 24.75 6.59
C GLU A 246 -2.25 24.73 8.11
N ASP A 247 -1.01 24.53 8.54
CA ASP A 247 -0.68 24.51 9.97
C ASP A 247 -0.76 25.90 10.59
N MET A 248 -0.35 26.95 9.87
CA MET A 248 -0.54 28.35 10.30
C MET A 248 -2.01 28.71 10.45
N ALA A 249 -2.89 28.21 9.56
CA ALA A 249 -4.33 28.47 9.64
C ALA A 249 -4.99 27.85 10.89
N LYS A 250 -4.33 26.88 11.55
CA LYS A 250 -4.80 26.26 12.80
C LYS A 250 -4.28 26.97 14.05
N LEU A 251 -3.34 27.91 13.91
CA LEU A 251 -2.74 28.62 15.04
C LEU A 251 -3.60 29.81 15.46
N GLY A 252 -3.57 30.11 16.76
CA GLY A 252 -4.08 31.36 17.28
C GLY A 252 -3.15 32.54 16.99
N MET A 253 -3.36 33.67 17.65
CA MET A 253 -2.60 34.91 17.40
C MET A 253 -1.12 34.87 17.86
N LYS A 254 -0.70 33.85 18.60
CA LYS A 254 0.65 33.76 19.19
C LYS A 254 1.46 32.65 18.51
N TYR A 255 2.36 33.03 17.61
CA TYR A 255 3.35 32.15 16.99
C TYR A 255 4.52 32.96 16.44
N SER A 256 5.67 32.31 16.32
CA SER A 256 6.88 32.86 15.70
C SER A 256 7.24 32.10 14.43
N LEU A 257 7.78 32.81 13.45
CA LEU A 257 8.30 32.26 12.20
C LEU A 257 9.75 32.70 12.02
N ALA A 258 10.62 31.77 11.63
CA ALA A 258 11.95 32.09 11.14
C ALA A 258 12.06 31.65 9.68
N MET A 259 12.34 32.60 8.79
CA MET A 259 12.68 32.33 7.40
C MET A 259 14.18 32.09 7.30
N ILE A 260 14.57 31.05 6.58
CA ILE A 260 15.95 30.60 6.44
C ILE A 260 16.22 30.45 4.95
N ASP A 261 17.29 31.07 4.46
CA ASP A 261 17.75 30.95 3.08
C ASP A 261 19.19 30.40 3.07
N ILE A 262 19.54 29.61 2.06
CA ILE A 262 20.91 29.11 1.91
C ILE A 262 21.73 30.13 1.10
N ASP A 263 22.64 30.83 1.78
CA ASP A 263 23.48 31.84 1.17
C ASP A 263 24.26 31.30 -0.05
N HIS A 264 24.21 32.05 -1.15
CA HIS A 264 24.94 31.78 -2.39
C HIS A 264 24.66 30.39 -3.02
N PHE A 265 23.50 29.79 -2.77
CA PHE A 265 23.18 28.44 -3.26
C PHE A 265 23.27 28.29 -4.79
N LYS A 266 22.83 29.30 -5.55
CA LYS A 266 23.00 29.31 -7.01
C LYS A 266 24.47 29.20 -7.44
N LYS A 267 25.36 30.00 -6.85
CA LYS A 267 26.81 29.97 -7.15
C LYS A 267 27.43 28.62 -6.77
N PHE A 268 26.96 28.01 -5.68
CA PHE A 268 27.36 26.67 -5.29
C PHE A 268 26.97 25.64 -6.36
N ASN A 269 25.71 25.66 -6.82
CA ASN A 269 25.25 24.77 -7.91
C ASN A 269 26.02 24.99 -9.20
N ASP A 270 26.31 26.24 -9.58
CA ASP A 270 27.10 26.56 -10.77
C ASP A 270 28.53 25.98 -10.69
N THR A 271 29.06 25.78 -9.48
CA THR A 271 30.43 25.28 -9.24
C THR A 271 30.48 23.76 -9.07
N TYR A 272 29.52 23.17 -8.36
CA TYR A 272 29.56 21.76 -7.93
C TYR A 272 28.46 20.88 -8.53
N GLY A 273 27.57 21.45 -9.35
CA GLY A 273 26.45 20.76 -9.97
C GLY A 273 25.24 20.58 -9.04
N HIS A 274 24.07 20.40 -9.66
CA HIS A 274 22.79 20.28 -8.95
C HIS A 274 22.70 19.07 -8.03
N ASP A 275 23.27 17.92 -8.41
CA ASP A 275 23.25 16.72 -7.57
C ASP A 275 23.94 16.98 -6.21
N THR A 276 25.03 17.76 -6.21
CA THR A 276 25.71 18.16 -4.97
C THR A 276 24.88 19.17 -4.18
N GLY A 277 24.20 20.10 -4.85
CA GLY A 277 23.25 21.02 -4.21
C GLY A 277 22.08 20.32 -3.53
N ASP A 278 21.56 19.27 -4.14
CA ASP A 278 20.49 18.43 -3.58
C ASP A 278 20.93 17.76 -2.27
N GLU A 279 22.18 17.32 -2.17
CA GLU A 279 22.74 16.80 -0.91
C GLU A 279 22.89 17.88 0.16
N VAL A 280 23.25 19.12 -0.22
CA VAL A 280 23.26 20.27 0.70
C VAL A 280 21.86 20.55 1.23
N LEU A 281 20.85 20.57 0.37
CA LEU A 281 19.46 20.77 0.78
C LEU A 281 18.98 19.68 1.76
N LYS A 282 19.29 18.41 1.48
CA LYS A 282 18.98 17.29 2.40
C LYS A 282 19.67 17.44 3.75
N MET A 283 20.94 17.88 3.75
CA MET A 283 21.70 18.10 4.97
C MET A 283 21.08 19.20 5.82
N VAL A 284 20.80 20.37 5.22
CA VAL A 284 20.15 21.50 5.90
C VAL A 284 18.79 21.09 6.44
N ALA A 285 17.97 20.44 5.61
CA ALA A 285 16.66 19.94 6.03
C ALA A 285 16.74 18.97 7.21
N SER A 286 17.72 18.05 7.20
CA SER A 286 17.92 17.11 8.31
C SER A 286 18.26 17.83 9.61
N LYS A 287 19.04 18.92 9.54
CA LYS A 287 19.37 19.74 10.72
C LYS A 287 18.18 20.55 11.21
N LEU A 288 17.41 21.15 10.30
CA LEU A 288 16.19 21.88 10.67
C LEU A 288 15.10 20.94 11.23
N ALA A 289 15.05 19.68 10.80
CA ALA A 289 14.14 18.69 11.36
C ALA A 289 14.43 18.31 12.82
N GLU A 290 15.64 18.61 13.31
CA GLU A 290 16.07 18.36 14.70
C GLU A 290 15.76 19.53 15.64
N VAL A 291 15.14 20.61 15.15
CA VAL A 291 14.82 21.78 15.99
C VAL A 291 13.92 21.39 17.16
N GLY A 292 14.32 21.83 18.36
CA GLY A 292 13.60 21.59 19.61
C GLY A 292 12.53 22.65 19.90
N GLY A 293 12.05 22.68 21.15
CA GLY A 293 11.18 23.75 21.63
C GLY A 293 9.75 23.77 21.05
N GLY A 294 9.35 22.72 20.33
CA GLY A 294 8.06 22.66 19.63
C GLY A 294 8.09 23.27 18.23
N GLY A 295 9.26 23.67 17.73
CA GLY A 295 9.42 24.16 16.37
C GLY A 295 9.21 23.06 15.33
N LYS A 296 8.67 23.44 14.17
CA LYS A 296 8.49 22.56 13.01
C LYS A 296 9.08 23.20 11.76
N ALA A 297 9.91 22.45 11.05
CA ALA A 297 10.56 22.88 9.82
C ALA A 297 9.72 22.57 8.58
N TYR A 298 9.79 23.46 7.59
CA TYR A 298 9.12 23.37 6.30
C TYR A 298 10.08 23.80 5.19
N ARG A 299 9.95 23.21 4.00
CA ARG A 299 10.59 23.74 2.78
C ARG A 299 9.61 24.69 2.08
N TYR A 300 9.97 25.97 2.02
CA TYR A 300 9.11 27.03 1.49
C TYR A 300 9.33 27.24 -0.02
N GLY A 301 10.58 27.18 -0.46
CA GLY A 301 11.02 27.44 -1.83
C GLY A 301 12.14 26.51 -2.31
N GLY A 302 12.88 26.94 -3.33
CA GLY A 302 13.98 26.17 -3.91
C GLY A 302 15.11 25.93 -2.91
N GLU A 303 15.59 27.00 -2.28
CA GLU A 303 16.61 26.98 -1.21
C GLU A 303 16.12 27.55 0.13
N GLU A 304 14.84 27.92 0.20
CA GLU A 304 14.21 28.58 1.34
C GLU A 304 13.50 27.58 2.26
N PHE A 305 13.70 27.74 3.57
CA PHE A 305 13.07 26.98 4.64
C PHE A 305 12.37 27.90 5.64
N VAL A 306 11.39 27.36 6.35
CA VAL A 306 10.67 28.06 7.41
C VAL A 306 10.64 27.19 8.66
N LEU A 307 10.96 27.78 9.81
CA LEU A 307 10.63 27.21 11.11
C LEU A 307 9.39 27.91 11.67
N LEU A 308 8.41 27.12 12.10
CA LEU A 308 7.21 27.60 12.79
C LEU A 308 7.25 27.15 14.25
N PHE A 309 7.11 28.09 15.17
CA PHE A 309 7.02 27.86 16.60
C PHE A 309 5.64 28.25 17.11
N PRO A 310 4.73 27.28 17.34
CA PRO A 310 3.41 27.54 17.92
C PRO A 310 3.54 28.10 19.34
N SER A 311 2.70 29.08 19.68
CA SER A 311 2.54 29.59 21.06
C SER A 311 3.82 30.18 21.69
N ARG A 312 4.78 30.63 20.88
CA ARG A 312 6.01 31.30 21.33
C ARG A 312 6.12 32.72 20.81
N GLU A 313 6.82 33.57 21.56
CA GLU A 313 7.29 34.88 21.10
C GLU A 313 8.67 34.77 20.43
N VAL A 314 9.21 35.88 19.93
CA VAL A 314 10.48 35.87 19.18
C VAL A 314 11.66 35.57 20.11
N ASP A 315 11.56 35.96 21.39
CA ASP A 315 12.64 35.83 22.37
C ASP A 315 12.58 34.51 23.18
N GLU A 316 11.57 33.65 22.94
CA GLU A 316 11.29 32.39 23.66
C GLU A 316 11.67 31.13 22.87
#